data_AF-A0A2C6WLY8-F1
#
_entry.id   AF-A0A2C6WLY8-F1
#
_cell.length_a   1.000
_cell.length_b   1.000
_cell.length_c   1.000
_cell.angle_alpha   90.00
_cell.angle_beta   90.00
_cell.angle_gamma   90.00
#
_symmetry.space_group_name_H-M   'P 1'
#
loop_
_entity.id
_entity.type
_entity.pdbx_description
1 polymer ?
#
loop_
_entity_poly.entity_id
_entity_poly.type
_entity_poly.pdbx_seq_one_letter_code
_entity_poly.pdbx_strand_id
1 'polypeptide(L)' 'MHFIVIVILSLIFAFLATMPFLFINTRLYENTNHSKDEVRHERVRAVKRFIYFLILAIVILLTYHFLTD' A
#
# COMPACT_ATOMS: atom_id res chain seq x y z
N MET A 1 14.67 4.42 21.78
CA MET A 1 15.07 3.84 20.49
C MET A 1 13.95 2.99 19.88
N HIS A 2 13.50 1.89 20.50
CA HIS A 2 12.44 1.02 19.96
C HIS A 2 11.09 1.70 19.67
N PHE A 3 10.59 2.55 20.57
CA PHE A 3 9.30 3.22 20.37
C PHE A 3 9.30 4.17 19.16
N ILE A 4 10.41 4.90 18.94
CA ILE A 4 10.57 5.80 17.79
C ILE A 4 10.60 5.00 16.48
N VAL A 5 11.31 3.86 16.47
CA VAL A 5 11.36 2.97 15.30
C VAL A 5 9.97 2.43 14.97
N ILE A 6 9.20 2.01 15.97
CA ILE A 6 7.82 1.53 15.79
C ILE A 6 6.92 2.63 15.22
N VAL A 7 7.03 3.87 15.72
CA VAL A 7 6.25 5.00 15.23
C VAL A 7 6.59 5.31 13.78
N ILE A 8 7.88 5.33 13.42
CA ILE A 8 8.32 5.56 12.03
C ILE A 8 7.83 4.43 11.11
N LEU A 9 7.96 3.17 11.53
CA LEU A 9 7.48 2.02 10.76
C LEU A 9 5.97 2.10 10.52
N SER A 10 5.22 2.46 11.56
CA SER A 10 3.76 2.59 11.53
C SER A 10 3.32 3.72 10.59
N LEU A 11 4.04 4.85 10.58
CA LEU A 11 3.80 5.97 9.66
C LEU A 11 4.07 5.58 8.21
N ILE A 12 5.19 4.91 7.95
CA ILE A 12 5.55 4.40 6.62
C ILE A 12 4.46 3.44 6.14
N PHE A 13 4.02 2.52 7.00
CA PHE A 13 2.94 1.60 6.71
C PHE A 13 1.61 2.29 6.39
N ALA A 14 1.20 3.27 7.22
CA ALA A 14 -0.04 4.00 7.00
C ALA A 14 0.00 4.74 5.65
N PHE A 15 1.16 5.31 5.30
CA PHE A 15 1.36 6.00 4.02
C PHE A 15 1.32 5.03 2.83
N LEU A 16 2.00 3.89 2.93
CA LEU A 16 2.01 2.85 1.90
C LEU A 16 0.64 2.19 1.73
N ALA A 17 -0.11 2.00 2.82
CA ALA A 17 -1.46 1.44 2.78
C ALA A 17 -2.46 2.42 2.15
N THR A 18 -2.29 3.73 2.36
CA THR A 18 -3.19 4.77 1.80
C THR A 18 -2.86 5.17 0.37
N MET A 19 -1.60 5.05 -0.07
CA MET A 19 -1.19 5.32 -1.45
C MET A 19 -2.01 4.62 -2.54
N PRO A 20 -2.32 3.31 -2.46
CA PRO A 20 -3.17 2.66 -3.46
C PRO A 20 -4.60 3.26 -3.47
N PHE A 21 -5.16 3.64 -2.32
CA PHE A 21 -6.48 4.31 -2.28
C PHE A 21 -6.44 5.72 -2.87
N LEU A 22 -5.38 6.48 -2.60
CA LEU A 22 -5.13 7.79 -3.21
C LEU A 22 -4.99 7.67 -4.73
N PHE A 23 -4.17 6.73 -5.22
CA PHE A 23 -4.00 6.50 -6.66
C PHE A 23 -5.27 6.02 -7.35
N ILE A 24 -6.05 5.14 -6.72
CA ILE A 24 -7.34 4.67 -7.25
C ILE A 24 -8.31 5.84 -7.36
N ASN A 25 -8.46 6.66 -6.32
CA ASN A 25 -9.41 7.78 -6.32
C ASN A 25 -9.00 8.90 -7.29
N THR A 26 -7.72 9.27 -7.37
CA THR A 26 -7.26 10.29 -8.32
C THR A 26 -7.44 9.84 -9.77
N ARG A 27 -7.17 8.56 -10.07
CA ARG A 27 -7.31 8.01 -11.42
C ARG A 27 -8.77 7.75 -11.79
N LEU A 28 -9.63 7.31 -10.87
CA LEU A 28 -11.08 7.19 -11.10
C LEU A 28 -11.74 8.54 -11.41
N TYR A 29 -11.25 9.62 -10.79
CA TYR A 29 -11.73 10.97 -11.05
C TYR A 29 -11.24 11.53 -12.40
N GLU A 30 -10.03 11.16 -12.83
CA GLU A 30 -9.46 11.49 -14.15
C GLU A 30 -10.07 10.62 -15.28
N ASN A 31 -10.55 9.41 -14.94
CA ASN A 31 -11.00 8.39 -15.87
C ASN A 31 -12.54 8.36 -16.07
N THR A 32 -13.22 9.50 -15.94
CA THR A 32 -14.65 9.62 -16.35
C THR A 32 -14.87 9.47 -17.86
N ASN A 33 -13.80 9.44 -18.66
CA ASN A 33 -13.85 9.40 -20.14
C ASN A 33 -13.22 8.15 -20.81
N HIS A 34 -12.68 7.13 -20.10
CA HIS A 34 -12.21 5.91 -20.78
C HIS A 34 -13.17 4.71 -20.67
N SER A 35 -12.89 3.74 -21.56
CA SER A 35 -13.57 2.46 -21.73
C SER A 35 -13.63 1.64 -20.43
N LYS A 36 -14.76 0.95 -20.21
CA LYS A 36 -15.02 0.08 -19.05
C LYS A 36 -13.97 -1.02 -18.87
N ASP A 37 -13.28 -1.44 -19.94
CA ASP A 37 -12.24 -2.49 -19.87
C ASP A 37 -10.92 -2.00 -19.26
N GLU A 38 -10.57 -0.72 -19.45
CA GLU A 38 -9.37 -0.12 -18.83
C GLU A 38 -9.55 0.02 -17.31
N VAL A 39 -10.74 0.42 -16.87
CA VAL A 39 -11.06 0.53 -15.44
C VAL A 39 -10.92 -0.82 -14.71
N ARG A 40 -11.29 -1.93 -15.37
CA ARG A 40 -11.18 -3.28 -14.80
C ARG A 40 -9.72 -3.71 -14.67
N HIS A 41 -8.88 -3.44 -15.66
CA HIS A 41 -7.45 -3.75 -15.61
C HIS A 41 -6.72 -2.90 -14.56
N GLU A 42 -7.10 -1.64 -14.40
CA GLU A 42 -6.54 -0.76 -13.38
C GLU A 42 -6.90 -1.20 -11.96
N ARG A 43 -8.16 -1.59 -11.70
CA ARG A 43 -8.56 -2.17 -10.40
C ARG A 43 -7.73 -3.39 -10.04
N VAL A 44 -7.54 -4.33 -10.97
CA VAL A 44 -6.73 -5.53 -10.72
C VAL A 44 -5.28 -5.15 -10.43
N ARG A 45 -4.72 -4.18 -11.15
CA ARG A 45 -3.35 -3.69 -10.92
C ARG A 45 -3.20 -3.03 -9.55
N ALA A 46 -4.20 -2.27 -9.10
CA ALA A 46 -4.19 -1.62 -7.80
C ALA A 46 -4.32 -2.62 -6.65
N VAL A 47 -5.19 -3.63 -6.78
CA VAL A 47 -5.27 -4.75 -5.82
C VAL A 47 -3.97 -5.53 -5.76
N LYS A 48 -3.34 -5.79 -6.92
CA LYS A 48 -2.03 -6.47 -6.97
C LYS A 48 -0.95 -5.66 -6.23
N ARG A 49 -0.92 -4.32 -6.41
CA ARG A 49 -0.02 -3.43 -5.66
C ARG A 49 -0.29 -3.44 -4.16
N PHE A 50 -1.56 -3.43 -3.76
CA PHE A 50 -1.95 -3.55 -2.35
C PHE A 50 -1.42 -4.85 -1.72
N ILE A 51 -1.59 -5.99 -2.41
CA ILE A 51 -1.08 -7.29 -1.95
C ILE A 51 0.45 -7.27 -1.82
N TYR A 52 1.18 -6.67 -2.77
CA TYR A 52 2.64 -6.54 -2.65
C TYR A 52 3.05 -5.73 -1.42
N PHE A 53 2.38 -4.61 -1.15
CA PHE A 53 2.65 -3.81 0.04
C PHE A 53 2.29 -4.53 1.34
N LEU A 54 1.21 -5.31 1.36
CA LEU A 54 0.82 -6.16 2.49
C LEU A 54 1.87 -7.26 2.80
N ILE A 55 2.44 -7.87 1.75
CA ILE A 55 3.49 -8.88 1.94
C ILE A 55 4.77 -8.22 2.48
N LEU A 56 5.18 -7.10 1.88
CA LEU A 56 6.36 -6.34 2.33
C LEU A 56 6.23 -5.93 3.80
N ALA A 57 5.04 -5.47 4.16
CA ALA A 57 4.61 -5.16 5.49
C ALA A 57 4.86 -6.29 6.51
N ILE A 58 4.39 -7.50 6.19
CA ILE A 58 4.56 -8.69 7.03
C ILE A 58 6.05 -9.04 7.16
N VAL A 59 6.81 -8.96 6.07
CA VAL A 59 8.26 -9.23 6.08
C VAL A 59 9.01 -8.25 6.99
N ILE A 60 8.69 -6.97 6.92
CA ILE A 60 9.30 -5.94 7.77
C ILE A 60 8.96 -6.19 9.24
N LEU A 61 7.71 -6.53 9.55
CA LEU A 61 7.28 -6.83 10.92
C LEU A 61 8.01 -8.05 11.49
N LEU A 62 8.13 -9.13 10.69
CA LEU A 62 8.86 -10.34 11.07
C LEU A 62 10.35 -10.04 11.29
N THR A 63 10.96 -9.27 10.39
CA THR A 63 12.37 -8.88 10.49
C THR A 63 12.60 -8.03 11.74
N TYR A 64 11.71 -7.08 12.02
CA TYR A 64 11.77 -6.28 13.24
C TYR A 64 11.68 -7.19 14.47
N HIS A 65 10.67 -8.05 14.57
CA HIS A 65 10.52 -8.98 15.69
C HIS A 65 11.79 -9.82 15.90
N PHE A 66 12.39 -10.36 14.84
CA PHE A 66 13.61 -11.17 14.91
C PHE A 66 14.87 -10.39 15.31
N LEU A 67 14.90 -9.08 15.06
CA LEU A 67 16.00 -8.19 15.45
C LEU A 67 15.84 -7.61 16.86
N THR A 68 14.61 -7.67 17.41
CA THR A 68 14.30 -7.08 18.71
C THR A 68 14.19 -8.10 19.85
N ASP A 69 13.91 -9.37 19.52
CA ASP A 69 14.13 -10.55 20.38
C ASP A 69 15.55 -11.09 20.20
#